data_AF-A0A199U9L9-F1
#
_entry.id   AF-A0A199U9L9-F1
#
_cell.length_a   1.000
_cell.length_b   1.000
_cell.length_c   1.000
_cell.angle_alpha   90.00
_cell.angle_beta   90.00
_cell.angle_gamma   90.00
#
_symmetry.space_group_name_H-M   'P 1'
#
loop_
_entity.id
_entity.type
_entity.pdbx_description
1 polymer ?
#
loop_
_entity_poly.entity_id
_entity_poly.type
_entity_poly.pdbx_seq_one_letter_code
_entity_poly.pdbx_strand_id
1 'polypeptide(L)'
;MAGKLMHALQYSKYGGGADGLKHVEVPVPTPHKDEILLKLEATSINPVDWKIQKGGLRPLFPRKFPHIPVGHLAVQLAKLGNTHVTATCGARNIEFVKSLGADEVLDYRTPEGAALKSPSGRKYDAVIHCATGIPWSTFEPNLSENGKVIDITPGPNAFLTFAVKKVTCSKKQLIPLFLSPKAENLDYLLKLVQERKLKVVIDSQHPLSKAEDAWARSISGRATGKIIVEP
;
A
#
# COMPACT_ATOMS: atom_id res chain seq x y z
N MET A 1 -36.66 21.22 -10.82
CA MET A 1 -36.74 20.14 -9.84
C MET A 1 -35.41 20.06 -9.10
N ALA A 2 -35.41 20.09 -7.76
CA ALA A 2 -34.16 19.92 -7.01
C ALA A 2 -33.60 18.51 -7.27
N GLY A 3 -32.34 18.41 -7.69
CA GLY A 3 -31.69 17.12 -7.94
C GLY A 3 -31.59 16.30 -6.66
N LYS A 4 -31.55 14.97 -6.79
CA LYS A 4 -31.35 14.06 -5.65
C LYS A 4 -29.97 14.34 -5.03
N LEU A 5 -29.92 14.51 -3.70
CA LEU A 5 -28.68 14.72 -2.95
C LEU A 5 -28.16 13.40 -2.35
N MET A 6 -26.88 13.37 -2.00
CA MET A 6 -26.21 12.32 -1.23
C MET A 6 -25.26 12.93 -0.19
N HIS A 7 -25.01 12.21 0.90
CA HIS A 7 -23.96 12.56 1.86
C HIS A 7 -22.58 12.23 1.29
N ALA A 8 -21.62 13.13 1.52
CA ALA A 8 -20.24 12.98 1.13
C ALA A 8 -19.29 13.62 2.15
N LEU A 9 -18.01 13.28 2.04
CA LEU A 9 -16.94 13.85 2.84
C LEU A 9 -15.97 14.63 1.93
N GLN A 10 -15.69 15.88 2.25
CA GLN A 10 -14.85 16.76 1.43
C GLN A 10 -13.78 17.49 2.24
N TYR A 11 -12.66 17.83 1.61
CA TYR A 11 -11.70 18.81 2.11
C TYR A 11 -11.52 19.93 1.08
N SER A 12 -11.41 21.18 1.53
CA SER A 12 -11.27 22.35 0.66
C SER A 12 -9.89 23.02 0.72
N LYS A 13 -8.98 22.50 1.56
CA LYS A 13 -7.62 23.00 1.72
C LYS A 13 -6.62 21.87 1.99
N TYR A 14 -5.36 22.12 1.65
CA TYR A 14 -4.28 21.21 1.99
C TYR A 14 -3.91 21.27 3.48
N GLY A 15 -3.35 20.18 4.00
CA GLY A 15 -2.75 20.12 5.33
C GLY A 15 -3.75 20.04 6.50
N GLY A 16 -5.04 19.87 6.22
CA GLY A 16 -6.08 19.85 7.25
C GLY A 16 -6.14 18.58 8.10
N GLY A 17 -5.52 17.48 7.68
CA GLY A 17 -5.62 16.20 8.39
C GLY A 17 -7.08 15.71 8.45
N ALA A 18 -7.41 14.92 9.49
CA ALA A 18 -8.79 14.48 9.70
C ALA A 18 -9.74 15.66 9.99
N ASP A 19 -9.31 16.63 10.79
CA ASP A 19 -10.10 17.83 11.15
C ASP A 19 -10.44 18.73 9.94
N GLY A 20 -9.72 18.57 8.83
CA GLY A 20 -9.97 19.28 7.58
C GLY A 20 -11.12 18.70 6.76
N LEU A 21 -11.67 17.55 7.16
CA LEU A 21 -12.78 16.90 6.50
C LEU A 21 -14.11 17.50 6.94
N LYS A 22 -15.05 17.61 5.99
CA LYS A 22 -16.39 18.13 6.22
C LYS A 22 -17.42 17.20 5.62
N HIS A 23 -18.42 16.86 6.42
CA HIS A 23 -19.65 16.21 5.95
C HIS A 23 -20.48 17.24 5.19
N VAL A 24 -20.91 16.87 3.99
CA VAL A 24 -21.67 17.74 3.09
C VAL A 24 -22.77 16.95 2.39
N GLU A 25 -23.81 17.64 1.93
CA GLU A 25 -24.76 17.10 0.96
C GLU A 25 -24.40 17.63 -0.43
N VAL A 26 -24.30 16.73 -1.40
CA VAL A 26 -23.95 17.06 -2.79
C VAL A 26 -24.93 16.38 -3.76
N PRO A 27 -25.13 16.92 -4.98
CA PRO A 27 -25.92 16.24 -5.98
C PRO A 27 -25.37 14.86 -6.32
N VAL A 28 -26.27 13.89 -6.51
CA VAL A 28 -25.89 12.57 -7.04
C VAL A 28 -25.33 12.74 -8.45
N PRO A 29 -24.13 12.21 -8.76
CA PRO A 29 -23.50 12.38 -10.07
C PRO A 29 -24.30 11.64 -11.16
N THR A 30 -24.28 12.18 -12.38
CA THR A 30 -24.87 11.55 -13.56
C THR A 30 -23.75 10.91 -14.38
N PRO A 31 -23.79 9.59 -14.65
CA PRO A 31 -22.71 8.92 -15.37
C PRO A 31 -22.67 9.33 -16.85
N HIS A 32 -21.47 9.45 -17.41
CA HIS A 32 -21.24 9.60 -18.85
C HIS A 32 -21.36 8.27 -19.62
N LYS A 33 -21.17 8.31 -20.95
CA LYS A 33 -21.43 7.19 -21.89
C LYS A 33 -20.73 5.87 -21.51
N ASP A 34 -19.55 5.93 -20.90
CA ASP A 34 -18.73 4.76 -20.53
C ASP A 34 -18.55 4.63 -19.01
N GLU A 35 -19.42 5.28 -18.23
CA GLU A 35 -19.40 5.27 -16.78
C GLU A 35 -20.65 4.57 -16.24
N ILE A 36 -20.53 4.05 -15.01
CA ILE A 36 -21.66 3.50 -14.26
C ILE A 36 -21.78 4.23 -12.93
N LEU A 37 -23.02 4.49 -12.50
CA LEU A 37 -23.29 5.05 -11.18
C LEU A 37 -23.41 3.92 -10.16
N LEU A 38 -22.55 3.92 -9.16
CA LEU A 38 -22.54 2.93 -8.10
C LEU A 38 -23.14 3.51 -6.82
N LYS A 39 -24.10 2.80 -6.22
CA LYS A 39 -24.44 2.98 -4.81
C LYS A 39 -23.39 2.23 -4.00
N LEU A 40 -22.56 2.96 -3.25
CA LEU A 40 -21.49 2.35 -2.47
C LEU A 40 -22.06 1.59 -1.27
N GLU A 41 -21.57 0.36 -1.07
CA GLU A 41 -21.83 -0.44 0.14
C GLU A 41 -20.60 -0.45 1.08
N ALA A 42 -19.41 -0.28 0.53
CA ALA A 42 -18.16 -0.13 1.25
C ALA A 42 -17.13 0.62 0.38
N THR A 43 -16.24 1.36 1.02
CA THR A 43 -15.05 1.95 0.39
C THR A 43 -13.83 1.75 1.28
N SER A 44 -12.63 1.67 0.68
CA SER A 44 -11.38 1.47 1.43
C SER A 44 -10.48 2.69 1.36
N ILE A 45 -10.00 3.14 2.52
CA ILE A 45 -9.04 4.24 2.61
C ILE A 45 -7.62 3.72 2.32
N ASN A 46 -6.89 4.45 1.48
CA ASN A 46 -5.50 4.21 1.15
C ASN A 46 -4.63 5.39 1.59
N PRO A 47 -3.34 5.16 1.90
CA PRO A 47 -2.49 6.26 2.33
C PRO A 47 -2.22 7.33 1.26
N VAL A 48 -2.54 7.07 0.00
CA VAL A 48 -2.46 8.09 -1.06
C VAL A 48 -3.49 9.21 -0.84
N ASP A 49 -4.65 8.88 -0.27
CA ASP A 49 -5.78 9.81 -0.09
C ASP A 49 -5.38 11.00 0.81
N TRP A 50 -4.85 10.72 1.99
CA TRP A 50 -4.39 11.78 2.90
C TRP A 50 -3.06 12.41 2.46
N LYS A 51 -2.23 11.72 1.66
CA LYS A 51 -1.00 12.33 1.09
C LYS A 51 -1.36 13.39 0.05
N ILE A 52 -2.42 13.17 -0.75
CA ILE A 52 -3.00 14.18 -1.63
C ILE A 52 -3.46 15.38 -0.79
N GLN A 53 -4.27 15.14 0.25
CA GLN A 53 -4.76 16.21 1.14
C GLN A 53 -3.62 16.96 1.85
N LYS A 54 -2.51 16.31 2.19
CA LYS A 54 -1.35 16.98 2.81
C LYS A 54 -0.58 17.89 1.84
N GLY A 55 -0.91 17.85 0.54
CA GLY A 55 -0.12 18.51 -0.51
C GLY A 55 1.19 17.77 -0.81
N GLY A 56 1.32 16.52 -0.31
CA GLY A 56 2.51 15.68 -0.42
C GLY A 56 2.78 15.18 -1.84
N LEU A 57 2.08 15.71 -2.84
CA LEU A 57 2.22 15.47 -4.27
C LEU A 57 2.77 16.69 -5.02
N ARG A 58 3.04 17.83 -4.36
CA ARG A 58 3.49 19.06 -5.04
C ARG A 58 5.03 19.21 -5.13
N PRO A 59 5.58 19.63 -6.30
CA PRO A 59 4.93 19.48 -7.60
C PRO A 59 4.86 18.00 -8.01
N LEU A 60 5.71 17.12 -7.43
CA LEU A 60 5.79 15.69 -7.76
C LEU A 60 6.27 14.78 -6.57
N PHE A 61 5.92 15.13 -5.31
CA PHE A 61 6.06 14.40 -4.00
C PHE A 61 7.16 14.76 -2.97
N PRO A 62 6.79 14.90 -1.66
CA PRO A 62 7.56 14.27 -0.56
C PRO A 62 6.70 13.43 0.42
N ARG A 63 7.28 12.35 0.97
CA ARG A 63 6.62 11.42 1.92
C ARG A 63 7.26 11.45 3.31
N LYS A 64 6.44 11.37 4.36
CA LYS A 64 6.86 10.98 5.73
C LYS A 64 5.89 9.97 6.34
N PHE A 65 6.47 9.15 7.22
CA PHE A 65 6.02 7.92 7.83
C PHE A 65 5.16 8.07 9.10
N PRO A 66 4.58 6.97 9.64
CA PRO A 66 4.60 5.57 9.14
C PRO A 66 3.57 5.28 8.04
N HIS A 67 3.86 4.25 7.22
CA HIS A 67 3.09 3.87 6.04
C HIS A 67 3.03 2.34 5.97
N ILE A 68 1.82 1.77 5.94
CA ILE A 68 1.59 0.33 5.78
C ILE A 68 0.73 0.14 4.53
N PRO A 69 1.34 -0.16 3.36
CA PRO A 69 0.60 -0.54 2.16
C PRO A 69 0.40 -2.07 2.09
N VAL A 70 0.04 -2.54 0.89
CA VAL A 70 -0.48 -3.85 0.44
C VAL A 70 0.29 -5.13 0.88
N GLY A 71 1.22 -5.04 1.82
CA GLY A 71 2.13 -6.13 2.23
C GLY A 71 1.41 -7.42 2.65
N HIS A 72 0.24 -7.34 3.29
CA HIS A 72 -0.49 -8.54 3.70
C HIS A 72 -1.03 -9.36 2.53
N LEU A 73 -1.39 -8.73 1.40
CA LEU A 73 -1.77 -9.46 0.18
C LEU A 73 -0.53 -9.94 -0.56
N ALA A 74 0.55 -9.15 -0.57
CA ALA A 74 1.81 -9.52 -1.22
C ALA A 74 2.42 -10.80 -0.63
N VAL A 75 2.41 -10.96 0.71
CA VAL A 75 2.85 -12.20 1.39
C VAL A 75 2.05 -13.40 0.88
N GLN A 76 0.72 -13.32 0.92
CA GLN A 76 -0.14 -14.43 0.49
C GLN A 76 0.03 -14.77 -0.99
N LEU A 77 0.10 -13.76 -1.88
CA LEU A 77 0.30 -13.96 -3.32
C LEU A 77 1.67 -14.58 -3.62
N ALA A 78 2.73 -14.14 -2.94
CA ALA A 78 4.05 -14.74 -3.07
C ALA A 78 4.05 -16.21 -2.60
N LYS A 79 3.33 -16.53 -1.52
CA LYS A 79 3.16 -17.91 -1.06
C LYS A 79 2.36 -18.77 -2.03
N LEU A 80 1.30 -18.23 -2.65
CA LEU A 80 0.57 -18.92 -3.73
C LEU A 80 1.47 -19.18 -4.94
N GLY A 81 2.48 -18.33 -5.18
CA GLY A 81 3.53 -18.54 -6.17
C GLY A 81 4.62 -19.54 -5.78
N ASN A 82 4.44 -20.29 -4.68
CA ASN A 82 5.39 -21.27 -4.15
C ASN A 82 6.80 -20.69 -3.85
N THR A 83 6.84 -19.44 -3.39
CA THR A 83 8.09 -18.79 -3.01
C THR A 83 8.38 -18.90 -1.52
N HIS A 84 9.67 -18.73 -1.16
CA HIS A 84 10.09 -18.49 0.22
C HIS A 84 9.98 -16.99 0.52
N VAL A 85 9.21 -16.64 1.55
CA VAL A 85 8.86 -15.26 1.88
C VAL A 85 9.48 -14.86 3.21
N THR A 86 10.43 -13.93 3.12
CA THR A 86 10.91 -13.14 4.27
C THR A 86 10.14 -11.82 4.29
N ALA A 87 9.44 -11.55 5.39
CA ALA A 87 8.67 -10.32 5.57
C ALA A 87 9.24 -9.45 6.69
N THR A 88 9.12 -8.13 6.56
CA THR A 88 9.48 -7.18 7.61
C THR A 88 8.23 -6.51 8.17
N CYS A 89 8.13 -6.42 9.49
CA CYS A 89 7.05 -5.70 10.17
C CYS A 89 7.53 -5.18 11.52
N GLY A 90 6.68 -4.51 12.30
CA GLY A 90 7.01 -4.20 13.70
C GLY A 90 6.65 -5.39 14.59
N ALA A 91 7.32 -5.56 15.73
CA ALA A 91 7.10 -6.67 16.68
C ALA A 91 5.63 -7.10 16.86
N ARG A 92 4.72 -6.14 17.06
CA ARG A 92 3.29 -6.40 17.29
C ARG A 92 2.57 -7.17 16.15
N ASN A 93 3.13 -7.17 14.94
CA ASN A 93 2.53 -7.79 13.77
C ASN A 93 3.24 -9.09 13.35
N ILE A 94 4.23 -9.58 14.11
CA ILE A 94 5.00 -10.78 13.72
C ILE A 94 4.11 -12.00 13.53
N GLU A 95 3.30 -12.34 14.55
CA GLU A 95 2.43 -13.51 14.48
C GLU A 95 1.34 -13.36 13.41
N PHE A 96 0.86 -12.13 13.21
CA PHE A 96 -0.05 -11.82 12.12
C PHE A 96 0.60 -12.10 10.75
N VAL A 97 1.81 -11.60 10.50
CA VAL A 97 2.50 -11.80 9.22
C VAL A 97 2.88 -13.27 8.99
N LYS A 98 3.26 -14.01 10.04
CA LYS A 98 3.43 -15.47 9.98
C LYS A 98 2.13 -16.17 9.57
N SER A 99 0.99 -15.76 10.14
CA SER A 99 -0.32 -16.34 9.81
C SER A 99 -0.75 -16.13 8.35
N LEU A 100 -0.13 -15.17 7.65
CA LEU A 100 -0.33 -14.94 6.21
C LEU A 100 0.55 -15.84 5.33
N GLY A 101 1.44 -16.63 5.94
CA GLY A 101 2.30 -17.60 5.28
C GLY A 101 3.77 -17.19 5.14
N ALA A 102 4.22 -16.07 5.74
CA ALA A 102 5.64 -15.73 5.73
C ALA A 102 6.49 -16.81 6.41
N ASP A 103 7.54 -17.26 5.75
CA ASP A 103 8.46 -18.30 6.27
C ASP A 103 9.44 -17.70 7.29
N GLU A 104 9.82 -16.43 7.09
CA GLU A 104 10.66 -15.67 8.01
C GLU A 104 10.06 -14.29 8.25
N VAL A 105 10.12 -13.81 9.50
CA VAL A 105 9.64 -12.46 9.84
C VAL A 105 10.70 -11.73 10.66
N LEU A 106 11.03 -10.52 10.22
CA LEU A 106 11.99 -9.64 10.86
C LEU A 106 11.27 -8.43 11.45
N ASP A 107 11.60 -8.08 12.70
CA ASP A 107 11.22 -6.78 13.24
C ASP A 107 12.15 -5.71 12.64
N TYR A 108 11.61 -4.77 11.87
CA TYR A 108 12.41 -3.70 11.25
C TYR A 108 13.15 -2.81 12.26
N ARG A 109 12.83 -2.90 13.56
CA ARG A 109 13.49 -2.18 14.64
C ARG A 109 14.74 -2.88 15.19
N THR A 110 14.94 -4.17 14.88
CA THR A 110 16.16 -4.89 15.27
C THR A 110 17.27 -4.64 14.25
N PRO A 111 18.55 -4.84 14.62
CA PRO A 111 19.66 -4.69 13.68
C PRO A 111 19.50 -5.55 12.40
N GLU A 112 19.02 -6.78 12.54
CA GLU A 112 18.82 -7.71 11.43
C GLU A 112 17.70 -7.24 10.50
N GLY A 113 16.58 -6.78 11.07
CA GLY A 113 15.47 -6.24 10.29
C GLY A 113 15.79 -4.91 9.62
N ALA A 114 16.53 -4.02 10.29
CA ALA A 114 17.01 -2.77 9.70
C ALA A 114 18.01 -3.03 8.56
N ALA A 115 18.85 -4.07 8.68
CA ALA A 115 19.78 -4.50 7.66
C ALA A 115 19.13 -5.40 6.58
N LEU A 116 17.84 -5.74 6.70
CA LEU A 116 17.12 -6.68 5.84
C LEU A 116 17.81 -8.05 5.70
N LYS A 117 18.53 -8.50 6.74
CA LYS A 117 19.30 -9.74 6.70
C LYS A 117 18.39 -10.92 7.05
N SER A 118 18.18 -11.82 6.09
CA SER A 118 17.40 -13.05 6.30
C SER A 118 18.03 -13.88 7.44
N PRO A 119 17.22 -14.40 8.39
CA PRO A 119 17.69 -15.29 9.45
C PRO A 119 18.42 -16.54 8.93
N SER A 120 17.97 -17.10 7.82
CA SER A 120 18.62 -18.24 7.14
C SER A 120 19.79 -17.85 6.23
N GLY A 121 20.15 -16.56 6.16
CA GLY A 121 21.21 -16.07 5.29
C GLY A 121 20.86 -16.07 3.80
N ARG A 122 19.60 -16.34 3.44
CA ARG A 122 19.11 -16.32 2.06
C ARG A 122 19.31 -14.96 1.41
N LYS A 123 19.59 -14.98 0.11
CA LYS A 123 19.57 -13.79 -0.75
C LYS A 123 18.21 -13.68 -1.44
N TYR A 124 17.79 -12.46 -1.71
CA TYR A 124 16.49 -12.17 -2.31
C TYR A 124 16.60 -12.03 -3.83
N ASP A 125 15.82 -12.82 -4.56
CA ASP A 125 15.64 -12.68 -6.02
C ASP A 125 14.71 -11.51 -6.36
N ALA A 126 13.73 -11.26 -5.50
CA ALA A 126 12.83 -10.13 -5.60
C ALA A 126 12.52 -9.55 -4.21
N VAL A 127 12.39 -8.23 -4.13
CA VAL A 127 11.93 -7.50 -2.94
C VAL A 127 10.77 -6.63 -3.34
N ILE A 128 9.58 -6.86 -2.77
CA ILE A 128 8.43 -5.95 -2.93
C ILE A 128 8.56 -4.83 -1.90
N HIS A 129 9.20 -3.72 -2.30
CA HIS A 129 9.51 -2.62 -1.40
C HIS A 129 8.26 -1.74 -1.17
N CYS A 130 7.64 -1.98 -0.03
CA CYS A 130 6.43 -1.32 0.47
C CYS A 130 6.72 -0.18 1.48
N ALA A 131 7.95 -0.10 1.98
CA ALA A 131 8.38 0.92 2.93
C ALA A 131 8.90 2.16 2.17
N THR A 132 9.33 3.18 2.90
CA THR A 132 10.05 4.33 2.31
C THR A 132 11.39 4.56 3.02
N GLY A 133 12.26 5.43 2.52
CA GLY A 133 13.48 5.81 3.25
C GLY A 133 14.51 4.70 3.50
N ILE A 134 14.39 3.54 2.86
CA ILE A 134 15.42 2.50 2.87
C ILE A 134 16.33 2.74 1.66
N PRO A 135 17.64 3.02 1.85
CA PRO A 135 18.54 3.27 0.73
C PRO A 135 18.89 1.98 -0.02
N TRP A 136 19.28 2.13 -1.28
CA TRP A 136 19.75 1.02 -2.12
C TRP A 136 20.87 0.18 -1.47
N SER A 137 21.77 0.83 -0.73
CA SER A 137 22.87 0.19 0.00
C SER A 137 22.42 -0.82 1.06
N THR A 138 21.18 -0.72 1.55
CA THR A 138 20.60 -1.73 2.46
C THR A 138 20.12 -2.97 1.69
N PHE A 139 19.62 -2.80 0.47
CA PHE A 139 19.12 -3.91 -0.35
C PHE A 139 20.26 -4.69 -1.02
N GLU A 140 21.20 -3.98 -1.66
CA GLU A 140 22.21 -4.57 -2.55
C GLU A 140 23.00 -5.74 -1.95
N PRO A 141 23.45 -5.70 -0.67
CA PRO A 141 24.16 -6.82 -0.07
C PRO A 141 23.28 -8.06 0.13
N ASN A 142 21.96 -7.90 0.22
CA ASN A 142 21.00 -8.97 0.49
C ASN A 142 20.35 -9.54 -0.78
N LEU A 143 20.56 -8.93 -1.94
CA LEU A 143 20.05 -9.42 -3.22
C LEU A 143 20.90 -10.58 -3.77
N SER A 144 20.24 -11.50 -4.47
CA SER A 144 20.90 -12.51 -5.29
C SER A 144 21.60 -11.86 -6.50
N GLU A 145 22.34 -12.62 -7.29
CA GLU A 145 23.12 -12.09 -8.42
C GLU A 145 22.27 -11.24 -9.38
N ASN A 146 21.02 -11.66 -9.63
CA ASN A 146 20.07 -10.97 -10.51
C ASN A 146 18.88 -10.36 -9.75
N GLY A 147 19.06 -10.10 -8.46
CA GLY A 147 17.99 -9.67 -7.57
C GLY A 147 17.38 -8.32 -7.94
N LYS A 148 16.07 -8.19 -7.77
CA LYS A 148 15.29 -6.99 -8.12
C LYS A 148 14.54 -6.42 -6.93
N VAL A 149 14.70 -5.12 -6.68
CA VAL A 149 13.85 -4.37 -5.74
C VAL A 149 12.75 -3.70 -6.53
N ILE A 150 11.50 -4.13 -6.34
CA ILE A 150 10.31 -3.57 -6.97
C ILE A 150 9.73 -2.54 -6.00
N ASP A 151 9.97 -1.26 -6.27
CA ASP A 151 9.47 -0.16 -5.45
C ASP A 151 8.06 0.21 -5.91
N ILE A 152 7.06 -0.10 -5.07
CA ILE A 152 5.65 0.18 -5.35
C ILE A 152 5.26 1.63 -5.05
N THR A 153 6.19 2.41 -4.52
CA THR A 153 5.98 3.78 -4.10
C THR A 153 7.18 4.69 -4.44
N PRO A 154 7.63 4.68 -5.71
CA PRO A 154 8.92 5.25 -6.08
C PRO A 154 8.96 6.77 -5.84
N GLY A 155 10.04 7.22 -5.21
CA GLY A 155 10.40 8.64 -5.11
C GLY A 155 11.55 9.03 -6.05
N PRO A 156 12.01 10.29 -6.03
CA PRO A 156 13.12 10.75 -6.88
C PRO A 156 14.38 9.88 -6.80
N ASN A 157 14.77 9.44 -5.60
CA ASN A 157 15.93 8.58 -5.40
C ASN A 157 15.79 7.19 -6.03
N ALA A 158 14.56 6.65 -6.08
CA ALA A 158 14.27 5.37 -6.72
C ALA A 158 14.52 5.48 -8.24
N PHE A 159 14.04 6.56 -8.85
CA PHE A 159 14.29 6.84 -10.27
C PHE A 159 15.76 7.05 -10.60
N LEU A 160 16.48 7.81 -9.78
CA LEU A 160 17.92 7.98 -9.96
C LEU A 160 18.66 6.64 -9.87
N THR A 161 18.33 5.82 -8.87
CA THR A 161 18.91 4.48 -8.70
C THR A 161 18.62 3.60 -9.91
N PHE A 162 17.37 3.59 -10.39
CA PHE A 162 16.98 2.85 -11.59
C PHE A 162 17.82 3.27 -12.81
N ALA A 163 17.95 4.57 -13.07
CA ALA A 163 18.69 5.08 -14.21
C ALA A 163 20.18 4.69 -14.14
N VAL A 164 20.81 4.86 -12.98
CA VAL A 164 22.21 4.46 -12.76
C VAL A 164 22.38 2.96 -12.98
N LYS A 165 21.50 2.11 -12.41
CA LYS A 165 21.63 0.64 -12.55
C LYS A 165 21.38 0.16 -13.98
N LYS A 166 20.53 0.85 -14.75
CA LYS A 166 20.35 0.58 -16.18
C LYS A 166 21.57 0.97 -17.00
N VAL A 167 22.11 2.19 -16.83
CA VAL A 167 23.26 2.67 -17.60
C VAL A 167 24.53 1.89 -17.27
N THR A 168 24.71 1.48 -16.01
CA THR A 168 25.85 0.64 -15.59
C THR A 168 25.67 -0.85 -15.88
N CYS A 169 24.59 -1.24 -16.58
CA CYS A 169 24.28 -2.63 -16.90
C CYS A 169 24.31 -3.56 -15.67
N SER A 170 23.89 -3.06 -14.51
CA SER A 170 23.92 -3.84 -13.27
C SER A 170 22.90 -4.99 -13.34
N LYS A 171 23.35 -6.19 -12.96
CA LYS A 171 22.49 -7.38 -12.82
C LYS A 171 21.44 -7.20 -11.71
N LYS A 172 21.81 -6.50 -10.64
CA LYS A 172 20.92 -6.11 -9.55
C LYS A 172 20.20 -4.81 -9.91
N GLN A 173 18.88 -4.78 -9.79
CA GLN A 173 18.09 -3.63 -10.26
C GLN A 173 17.10 -3.14 -9.21
N LEU A 174 16.86 -1.83 -9.19
CA LEU A 174 15.68 -1.23 -8.57
C LEU A 174 14.70 -0.90 -9.69
N ILE A 175 13.46 -1.36 -9.59
CA ILE A 175 12.40 -1.18 -10.59
C ILE A 175 11.28 -0.31 -9.98
N PRO A 176 11.12 0.94 -10.42
CA PRO A 176 9.96 1.76 -10.07
C PRO A 176 8.69 1.15 -10.67
N LEU A 177 7.69 0.83 -9.85
CA LEU A 177 6.42 0.27 -10.31
C LEU A 177 5.35 1.38 -10.37
N PHE A 178 4.71 1.50 -11.53
CA PHE A 178 3.47 2.26 -11.72
C PHE A 178 2.32 1.30 -11.96
N LEU A 179 1.23 1.46 -11.21
CA LEU A 179 0.05 0.61 -11.35
C LEU A 179 -0.66 0.93 -12.67
N SER A 180 -0.82 -0.09 -13.52
CA SER A 180 -1.77 -0.09 -14.63
C SER A 180 -2.91 -1.06 -14.25
N PRO A 181 -4.07 -0.56 -13.78
CA PRO A 181 -5.17 -1.41 -13.38
C PRO A 181 -5.80 -2.06 -14.63
N LYS A 182 -6.09 -3.36 -14.53
CA LYS A 182 -6.73 -4.13 -15.59
C LYS A 182 -7.84 -4.99 -15.00
N ALA A 183 -8.95 -5.12 -15.72
CA ALA A 183 -10.11 -5.90 -15.26
C ALA A 183 -9.72 -7.35 -14.99
N GLU A 184 -8.93 -7.95 -15.88
CA GLU A 184 -8.49 -9.35 -15.76
C GLU A 184 -7.69 -9.61 -14.46
N ASN A 185 -6.88 -8.65 -14.03
CA ASN A 185 -6.13 -8.75 -12.78
C ASN A 185 -7.07 -8.66 -11.56
N LEU A 186 -8.09 -7.80 -11.61
CA LEU A 186 -9.08 -7.70 -10.56
C LEU A 186 -9.91 -8.98 -10.46
N ASP A 187 -10.37 -9.51 -11.60
CA ASP A 187 -11.12 -10.76 -11.67
C ASP A 187 -10.31 -11.94 -11.10
N TYR A 188 -9.02 -12.00 -11.39
CA TYR A 188 -8.14 -13.00 -10.81
C TYR A 188 -8.07 -12.91 -9.28
N LEU A 189 -7.90 -11.70 -8.73
CA LEU A 189 -7.89 -11.50 -7.28
C LEU A 189 -9.24 -11.86 -6.65
N LEU A 190 -10.36 -11.52 -7.30
CA LEU A 190 -11.70 -11.87 -6.83
C LEU A 190 -11.89 -13.39 -6.76
N LYS A 191 -11.44 -14.13 -7.78
CA LYS A 191 -11.48 -15.60 -7.78
C LYS A 191 -10.69 -16.18 -6.60
N LEU A 192 -9.49 -15.66 -6.33
CA LEU A 192 -8.69 -16.11 -5.18
C LEU A 192 -9.39 -15.84 -3.84
N VAL A 193 -10.10 -14.71 -3.70
CA VAL A 193 -10.87 -14.41 -2.49
C VAL A 193 -12.08 -15.34 -2.37
N GLN A 194 -12.83 -15.57 -3.46
CA GLN A 194 -13.98 -16.48 -3.50
C GLN A 194 -13.59 -17.91 -3.15
N GLU A 195 -12.45 -18.38 -3.67
CA GLU A 195 -11.87 -19.70 -3.36
C GLU A 195 -11.20 -19.75 -1.98
N ARG A 196 -11.24 -18.67 -1.20
CA ARG A 196 -10.59 -18.52 0.12
C ARG A 196 -9.07 -18.75 0.10
N LYS A 197 -8.44 -18.61 -1.07
CA LYS A 197 -6.99 -18.67 -1.26
C LYS A 197 -6.30 -17.35 -0.95
N LEU A 198 -7.03 -16.24 -0.95
CA LEU A 198 -6.56 -14.92 -0.58
C LEU A 198 -7.49 -14.29 0.46
N LYS A 199 -6.95 -13.95 1.63
CA LYS A 199 -7.69 -13.28 2.71
C LYS A 199 -7.43 -11.78 2.67
N VAL A 200 -8.49 -11.00 2.50
CA VAL A 200 -8.45 -9.55 2.72
C VAL A 200 -8.66 -9.30 4.21
N VAL A 201 -7.63 -8.75 4.87
CA VAL A 201 -7.69 -8.45 6.30
C VAL A 201 -8.25 -7.05 6.47
N ILE A 202 -9.32 -6.92 7.25
CA ILE A 202 -9.93 -5.64 7.60
C ILE A 202 -9.37 -5.19 8.96
N ASP A 203 -8.80 -3.98 9.01
CA ASP A 203 -8.31 -3.36 10.25
C ASP A 203 -9.46 -2.82 11.10
N SER A 204 -10.36 -2.08 10.46
CA SER A 204 -11.49 -1.43 11.10
C SER A 204 -12.56 -1.06 10.07
N GLN A 205 -13.82 -1.04 10.52
CA GLN A 205 -14.99 -0.59 9.78
C GLN A 205 -15.55 0.64 10.48
N HIS A 206 -15.87 1.68 9.72
CA HIS A 206 -16.41 2.94 10.22
C HIS A 206 -17.64 3.31 9.39
N PRO A 207 -18.72 3.81 10.00
CA PRO A 207 -19.82 4.40 9.22
C PRO A 207 -19.35 5.69 8.54
N LEU A 208 -19.98 6.07 7.43
CA LEU A 208 -19.65 7.27 6.66
C LEU A 208 -19.73 8.52 7.56
N SER A 209 -20.69 8.54 8.48
CA SER A 209 -20.89 9.57 9.50
C SER A 209 -19.71 9.78 10.46
N LYS A 210 -18.74 8.85 10.49
CA LYS A 210 -17.50 8.91 11.26
C LYS A 210 -16.25 8.68 10.39
N ALA A 211 -16.33 9.01 9.10
CA ALA A 211 -15.22 8.76 8.18
C ALA A 211 -13.91 9.51 8.55
N GLU A 212 -13.99 10.55 9.38
CA GLU A 212 -12.83 11.21 10.00
C GLU A 212 -12.00 10.26 10.89
N ASP A 213 -12.64 9.32 11.59
CA ASP A 213 -11.97 8.32 12.42
C ASP A 213 -11.19 7.34 11.55
N ALA A 214 -11.80 6.91 10.44
CA ALA A 214 -11.16 6.07 9.43
C ALA A 214 -9.96 6.80 8.78
N TRP A 215 -10.10 8.10 8.52
CA TRP A 215 -9.03 8.94 7.99
C TRP A 215 -7.88 9.11 8.99
N ALA A 216 -8.19 9.42 10.25
CA ALA A 216 -7.22 9.51 11.34
C ALA A 216 -6.50 8.19 11.57
N ARG A 217 -7.23 7.06 11.51
CA ARG A 217 -6.67 5.70 11.57
C ARG A 217 -5.66 5.47 10.44
N SER A 218 -5.98 5.89 9.22
CA SER A 218 -5.07 5.80 8.06
C SER A 218 -3.83 6.68 8.23
N ILE A 219 -4.00 7.93 8.70
CA ILE A 219 -2.91 8.88 8.96
C ILE A 219 -1.96 8.35 10.05
N SER A 220 -2.49 7.67 11.07
CA SER A 220 -1.68 7.12 12.16
C SER A 220 -0.60 6.15 11.68
N GLY A 221 -0.82 5.54 10.49
CA GLY A 221 0.04 4.50 9.92
C GLY A 221 0.15 3.25 10.80
N ARG A 222 -0.82 3.03 11.70
CA ARG A 222 -0.87 1.89 12.63
C ARG A 222 -1.93 0.86 12.27
N ALA A 223 -2.59 0.97 11.12
CA ALA A 223 -3.55 -0.01 10.65
C ALA A 223 -2.91 -1.36 10.32
N THR A 224 -3.59 -2.45 10.64
CA THR A 224 -3.23 -3.82 10.25
C THR A 224 -4.31 -4.36 9.32
N GLY A 225 -4.12 -4.20 8.01
CA GLY A 225 -5.11 -4.54 6.99
C GLY A 225 -5.69 -3.32 6.28
N LYS A 226 -6.91 -3.45 5.77
CA LYS A 226 -7.69 -2.39 5.10
C LYS A 226 -8.64 -1.71 6.07
N ILE A 227 -8.64 -0.38 6.05
CA ILE A 227 -9.66 0.43 6.73
C ILE A 227 -10.83 0.57 5.77
N ILE A 228 -12.03 0.27 6.24
CA ILE A 228 -13.27 0.28 5.46
C ILE A 228 -14.20 1.36 6.01
N VAL A 229 -14.86 2.09 5.11
CA VAL A 229 -15.96 3.00 5.41
C VAL A 229 -17.23 2.47 4.75
N GLU A 230 -18.30 2.36 5.51
CA GLU A 230 -19.62 1.84 5.09
C GLU A 230 -20.67 2.96 5.21
N PRO A 231 -21.76 2.97 4.41
CA PRO A 231 -22.79 4.01 4.44
C PRO A 231 -23.40 4.30 5.80
#